data_AF-A0A1V6Q4Q8-F1
#
_entry.id   AF-A0A1V6Q4Q8-F1
#
_cell.length_a   1.000
_cell.length_b   1.000
_cell.length_c   1.000
_cell.angle_alpha   90.00
_cell.angle_beta   90.00
_cell.angle_gamma   90.00
#
_symmetry.space_group_name_H-M   'P 1'
#
loop_
_entity.id
_entity.type
_entity.pdbx_description
1 polymer ?
#
loop_
_entity_poly.entity_id
_entity_poly.type
_entity_poly.pdbx_seq_one_letter_code
_entity_poly.pdbx_strand_id
1 'polypeptide(L)'
;MSPTASPGNGIFPNGPTMRQPSLSWLYRLECSTEEHELGAPHSGDTIRSIANISRGSLKGPGIQGEILPLGGADWATVVKGTHSMTLDARYTVRTSDNHYLYIRAHGLYRPGPGTDYARSVEENPHFVPPATVTQDDVEFFSHLRIEAGPGSYNWLNGLVCLGVMCCQDEKIWIDAYHLTNFPGMKPEDVVAR
;
A
#
# COMPACT_ATOMS: atom_id res chain seq x y z
N MET A 1 -3.28 -24.97 6.48
CA MET A 1 -4.61 -24.98 5.85
C MET A 1 -4.42 -25.28 4.37
N SER A 2 -5.25 -26.15 3.78
CA SER A 2 -5.21 -26.40 2.33
C SER A 2 -5.66 -25.13 1.58
N PRO A 3 -5.00 -24.76 0.46
CA PRO A 3 -5.33 -23.54 -0.25
C PRO A 3 -6.72 -23.61 -0.89
N THR A 4 -7.45 -22.50 -0.84
CA THR A 4 -8.79 -22.36 -1.43
C THR A 4 -8.74 -22.50 -2.95
N ALA A 5 -9.67 -23.27 -3.52
CA ALA A 5 -9.78 -23.43 -4.97
C ALA A 5 -10.14 -22.10 -5.66
N SER A 6 -9.62 -21.86 -6.86
CA SER A 6 -10.01 -20.70 -7.66
C SER A 6 -11.44 -20.88 -8.19
N PRO A 7 -12.33 -19.88 -8.07
CA PRO A 7 -13.65 -19.90 -8.72
C PRO A 7 -13.55 -20.06 -10.25
N GLY A 8 -12.43 -19.64 -10.85
CA GLY A 8 -12.16 -19.79 -12.28
C GLY A 8 -12.17 -21.25 -12.76
N ASN A 9 -11.96 -22.22 -11.86
CA ASN A 9 -12.07 -23.65 -12.19
C ASN A 9 -13.50 -24.04 -12.63
N GLY A 10 -14.53 -23.37 -12.10
CA GLY A 10 -15.92 -23.59 -12.53
C GLY A 10 -16.25 -22.93 -13.87
N ILE A 11 -15.55 -21.85 -14.21
CA ILE A 11 -15.74 -21.10 -15.46
C ILE A 11 -15.03 -21.80 -16.63
N PHE A 12 -13.82 -22.34 -16.39
CA PHE A 12 -13.02 -23.06 -17.36
C PHE A 12 -12.72 -24.50 -16.88
N PRO A 13 -13.73 -25.41 -16.91
CA PRO A 13 -13.64 -26.71 -16.24
C PRO A 13 -12.67 -27.71 -16.88
N ASN A 14 -12.35 -27.51 -18.17
CA ASN A 14 -11.40 -28.37 -18.90
C ASN A 14 -9.95 -27.82 -18.87
N GLY A 15 -9.73 -26.71 -18.15
CA GLY A 15 -8.41 -26.10 -17.99
C GLY A 15 -7.62 -26.69 -16.82
N PRO A 16 -6.37 -26.24 -16.62
CA PRO A 16 -5.60 -26.60 -15.43
C PRO A 16 -6.30 -26.10 -14.18
N THR A 17 -6.34 -26.94 -13.14
CA THR A 17 -6.89 -26.54 -11.84
C THR A 17 -6.00 -25.49 -11.18
N MET A 18 -6.60 -24.36 -10.80
CA MET A 18 -5.92 -23.26 -10.10
C MET A 18 -6.43 -23.11 -8.67
N ARG A 19 -5.65 -22.41 -7.85
CA ARG A 19 -5.99 -22.03 -6.47
C ARG A 19 -5.93 -20.52 -6.29
N GLN A 20 -6.63 -20.02 -5.28
CA GLN A 20 -6.44 -18.63 -4.83
C GLN A 20 -5.05 -18.50 -4.17
N PRO A 21 -4.32 -17.40 -4.42
CA PRO A 21 -3.11 -17.12 -3.67
C PRO A 21 -3.47 -16.80 -2.21
N SER A 22 -2.50 -16.97 -1.32
CA SER A 22 -2.60 -16.54 0.07
C SER A 22 -1.91 -15.19 0.27
N LEU A 23 -2.46 -14.37 1.17
CA LEU A 23 -1.81 -13.17 1.69
C LEU A 23 -1.09 -13.53 2.98
N SER A 24 0.24 -13.39 3.00
CA SER A 24 1.04 -13.58 4.20
C SER A 24 1.51 -12.23 4.73
N TRP A 25 1.15 -11.94 5.99
CA TRP A 25 1.52 -10.67 6.63
C TRP A 25 3.04 -10.51 6.68
N LEU A 26 3.50 -9.33 6.29
CA LEU A 26 4.91 -9.00 6.13
C LEU A 26 5.37 -8.00 7.20
N TYR A 27 4.71 -6.85 7.32
CA TYR A 27 4.96 -5.87 8.36
C TYR A 27 3.77 -4.95 8.55
N ARG A 28 3.75 -4.23 9.68
CA ARG A 28 2.95 -3.03 9.86
C ARG A 28 3.84 -1.80 9.77
N LEU A 29 3.36 -0.77 9.09
CA LEU A 29 3.96 0.56 9.03
C LEU A 29 2.99 1.58 9.64
N GLU A 30 3.54 2.50 10.42
CA GLU A 30 2.89 3.76 10.79
C GLU A 30 3.72 4.93 10.26
N CYS A 31 3.07 5.95 9.70
CA CYS A 31 3.76 7.17 9.31
C CYS A 31 2.90 8.41 9.47
N SER A 32 3.60 9.54 9.54
CA SER A 32 3.00 10.88 9.57
C SER A 32 3.37 11.63 8.31
N THR A 33 2.39 12.26 7.70
CA THR A 33 2.56 13.04 6.47
C THR A 33 2.28 14.51 6.69
N GLU A 34 2.95 15.36 5.92
CA GLU A 34 2.63 16.78 5.78
C GLU A 34 2.15 17.02 4.36
N GLU A 35 0.91 17.45 4.20
CA GLU A 35 0.28 17.58 2.89
C GLU A 35 0.42 18.99 2.32
N HIS A 36 0.75 19.05 1.02
CA HIS A 36 0.83 20.27 0.24
C HIS A 36 0.00 20.11 -1.04
N GLU A 37 -1.14 20.77 -1.08
CA GLU A 37 -1.96 20.81 -2.29
C GLU A 37 -1.36 21.78 -3.31
N LEU A 38 -1.07 21.28 -4.51
CA LEU A 38 -0.62 22.08 -5.64
C LEU A 38 -1.79 22.62 -6.46
N GLY A 39 -2.98 22.03 -6.33
CA GLY A 39 -4.15 22.34 -7.15
C GLY A 39 -4.06 21.68 -8.52
N ALA A 40 -4.73 22.28 -9.52
CA ALA A 40 -4.83 21.71 -10.86
C ALA A 40 -3.78 22.28 -11.84
N PRO A 41 -2.77 21.49 -12.27
CA PRO A 41 -1.79 21.96 -13.23
C PRO A 41 -2.45 22.36 -14.56
N HIS A 42 -2.03 23.48 -15.15
CA HIS A 42 -2.57 24.01 -16.41
C HIS A 42 -4.09 24.24 -16.41
N SER A 43 -4.70 24.43 -15.23
CA SER A 43 -6.15 24.47 -15.05
C SER A 43 -6.88 23.22 -15.56
N GLY A 44 -6.19 22.08 -15.64
CA GLY A 44 -6.74 20.82 -16.13
C GLY A 44 -7.68 20.14 -15.14
N ASP A 45 -8.04 18.89 -15.45
CA ASP A 45 -9.01 18.10 -14.70
C ASP A 45 -8.41 17.22 -13.62
N THR A 46 -7.11 17.35 -13.35
CA THR A 46 -6.45 16.63 -12.25
C THR A 46 -5.94 17.61 -11.22
N ILE A 47 -6.05 17.25 -9.95
CA ILE A 47 -5.50 17.96 -8.81
C ILE A 47 -4.30 17.15 -8.30
N ARG A 48 -3.19 17.84 -8.06
CA ARG A 48 -1.97 17.28 -7.49
C ARG A 48 -1.89 17.63 -6.01
N SER A 49 -1.66 16.63 -5.19
CA SER A 49 -1.23 16.80 -3.80
C SER A 49 0.10 16.09 -3.57
N ILE A 50 0.96 16.65 -2.74
CA ILE A 50 2.23 16.05 -2.35
C ILE A 50 2.23 15.90 -0.83
N ALA A 51 2.21 14.66 -0.36
CA ALA A 51 2.27 14.34 1.06
C ALA A 51 3.69 13.93 1.45
N ASN A 52 4.44 14.85 2.06
CA ASN A 52 5.80 14.59 2.54
C ASN A 52 5.75 13.59 3.70
N ILE A 53 6.47 12.47 3.59
CA ILE A 53 6.50 11.46 4.66
C ILE A 53 7.56 11.89 5.68
N SER A 54 7.10 12.56 6.73
CA SER A 54 7.96 13.24 7.69
C SER A 54 8.67 12.27 8.64
N ARG A 55 7.96 11.22 9.09
CA ARG A 55 8.41 10.21 10.05
C ARG A 55 7.62 8.92 9.84
N GLY A 56 8.21 7.78 10.19
CA GLY A 56 7.48 6.53 10.27
C GLY A 56 8.35 5.38 10.71
N SER A 57 7.71 4.29 11.14
CA SER A 57 8.38 3.05 11.51
C SER A 57 7.65 1.86 10.91
N LEU A 58 8.40 0.82 10.55
CA LEU A 58 7.83 -0.46 10.14
C LEU A 58 8.43 -1.61 10.93
N LYS A 59 7.58 -2.60 11.25
CA LYS A 59 7.93 -3.77 12.06
C LYS A 59 7.21 -5.01 11.56
N GLY A 60 7.95 -6.10 11.39
CA GLY A 60 7.47 -7.39 10.95
C GLY A 60 8.47 -8.51 11.24
N PRO A 61 8.18 -9.77 10.85
CA PRO A 61 9.05 -10.90 11.11
C PRO A 61 10.31 -10.79 10.25
N GLY A 62 11.46 -10.57 10.88
CA GLY A 62 12.74 -10.43 10.17
C GLY A 62 12.93 -9.09 9.44
N ILE A 63 12.10 -8.09 9.72
CA ILE A 63 12.23 -6.74 9.18
C ILE A 63 11.78 -5.70 10.21
N GLN A 64 12.66 -4.75 10.52
CA GLN A 64 12.34 -3.60 11.37
C GLN A 64 13.17 -2.41 10.92
N GLY A 65 12.55 -1.24 10.83
CA GLY A 65 13.24 -0.02 10.43
C GLY A 65 12.44 1.25 10.61
N GLU A 66 13.07 2.36 10.31
CA GLU A 66 12.51 3.71 10.36
C GLU A 66 12.60 4.37 8.99
N ILE A 67 11.56 5.09 8.60
CA ILE A 67 11.59 5.92 7.39
C ILE A 67 12.61 7.03 7.59
N LEU A 68 13.49 7.24 6.61
CA LEU A 68 14.48 8.29 6.68
C LEU A 68 13.80 9.68 6.68
N PRO A 69 14.28 10.64 7.49
CA PRO A 69 13.89 12.04 7.34
C PRO A 69 14.18 12.53 5.92
N LEU A 70 13.22 13.24 5.32
CA LEU A 70 13.29 13.65 3.91
C LEU A 70 13.46 12.48 2.92
N GLY A 71 13.16 11.26 3.36
CA GLY A 71 13.41 10.03 2.62
C GLY A 71 12.31 9.66 1.64
N GLY A 72 11.21 10.42 1.57
CA GLY A 72 10.11 10.13 0.67
C GLY A 72 8.89 11.06 0.77
N ALA A 73 8.00 10.90 -0.20
CA ALA A 73 6.70 11.54 -0.27
C ALA A 73 5.71 10.67 -1.07
N ASP A 74 4.43 11.02 -1.03
CA ASP A 74 3.39 10.55 -1.93
C ASP A 74 2.99 11.66 -2.90
N TRP A 75 3.02 11.37 -4.20
CA TRP A 75 2.50 12.24 -5.25
C TRP A 75 1.11 11.77 -5.63
N ALA A 76 0.12 12.17 -4.83
CA ALA A 76 -1.27 11.83 -5.04
C ALA A 76 -1.87 12.62 -6.21
N THR A 77 -2.77 11.97 -6.97
CA THR A 77 -3.54 12.61 -8.04
C THR A 77 -5.03 12.34 -7.83
N VAL A 78 -5.84 13.40 -7.85
CA VAL A 78 -7.30 13.30 -7.85
C VAL A 78 -7.81 13.76 -9.20
N VAL A 79 -8.74 13.03 -9.82
CA VAL A 79 -9.46 13.52 -11.01
C VAL A 79 -10.67 14.32 -10.53
N LYS A 80 -10.83 15.56 -11.00
CA LYS A 80 -11.96 16.43 -10.66
C LYS A 80 -13.28 15.72 -10.96
N GLY A 81 -14.25 15.87 -10.06
CA GLY A 81 -15.55 15.21 -10.17
C GLY A 81 -15.52 13.71 -9.84
N THR A 82 -14.37 13.19 -9.40
CA THR A 82 -14.26 11.83 -8.86
C THR A 82 -13.89 11.89 -7.38
N HIS A 83 -14.31 10.86 -6.64
CA HIS A 83 -13.93 10.65 -5.24
C HIS A 83 -12.76 9.67 -5.13
N SER A 84 -11.91 9.62 -6.15
CA SER A 84 -10.84 8.65 -6.30
C SER A 84 -9.49 9.36 -6.37
N MET A 85 -8.55 8.86 -5.60
CA MET A 85 -7.18 9.36 -5.54
C MET A 85 -6.22 8.24 -5.90
N THR A 86 -5.38 8.45 -6.92
CA THR A 86 -4.26 7.56 -7.21
C THR A 86 -3.07 7.96 -6.36
N LEU A 87 -2.39 6.98 -5.80
CA LEU A 87 -1.22 7.15 -4.92
C LEU A 87 0.05 6.75 -5.66
N ASP A 88 1.12 7.52 -5.50
CA ASP A 88 2.47 7.21 -6.00
C ASP A 88 3.47 7.63 -4.93
N ALA A 89 3.63 6.78 -3.92
CA ALA A 89 4.55 7.00 -2.83
C ALA A 89 5.89 6.31 -3.07
N ARG A 90 6.96 7.02 -2.73
CA ARG A 90 8.34 6.56 -2.83
C ARG A 90 9.06 6.97 -1.58
N TYR A 91 9.60 6.01 -0.84
CA TYR A 91 10.27 6.29 0.42
C TYR A 91 11.39 5.31 0.73
N THR A 92 12.32 5.77 1.56
CA THR A 92 13.48 4.98 2.01
C THR A 92 13.36 4.65 3.47
N VAL A 93 13.59 3.39 3.82
CA VAL A 93 13.64 2.90 5.19
C VAL A 93 15.06 2.47 5.52
N ARG A 94 15.55 2.86 6.70
CA ARG A 94 16.77 2.32 7.29
C ARG A 94 16.41 1.26 8.30
N THR A 95 16.88 0.03 8.10
CA THR A 95 16.64 -1.08 9.02
C THR A 95 17.44 -0.91 10.31
N SER A 96 17.03 -1.61 11.37
CA SER A 96 17.73 -1.59 12.67
C SER A 96 19.17 -2.10 12.61
N ASP A 97 19.51 -2.88 11.59
CA ASP A 97 20.86 -3.39 11.29
C ASP A 97 21.52 -2.64 10.11
N ASN A 98 21.13 -1.38 9.88
CA ASN A 98 21.78 -0.42 8.97
C ASN A 98 21.80 -0.80 7.48
N HIS A 99 20.78 -1.49 6.99
CA HIS A 99 20.51 -1.64 5.57
C HIS A 99 19.48 -0.59 5.12
N TYR A 100 19.47 -0.28 3.82
CA TYR A 100 18.46 0.59 3.23
C TYR A 100 17.51 -0.23 2.37
N LEU A 101 16.22 0.07 2.52
CA LEU A 101 15.15 -0.46 1.69
C LEU A 101 14.50 0.70 0.95
N TYR A 102 14.42 0.59 -0.36
CA TYR A 102 13.61 1.49 -1.18
C TYR A 102 12.23 0.88 -1.38
N ILE A 103 11.18 1.63 -1.02
CA ILE A 103 9.81 1.17 -1.16
C ILE A 103 9.07 2.11 -2.11
N ARG A 104 8.43 1.49 -3.10
CA ARG A 104 7.46 2.13 -3.99
C ARG A 104 6.08 1.60 -3.67
N ALA A 105 5.12 2.49 -3.48
CA ALA A 105 3.74 2.16 -3.22
C ALA A 105 2.87 2.87 -4.26
N HIS A 106 2.23 2.09 -5.15
CA HIS A 106 1.29 2.63 -6.12
C HIS A 106 -0.10 2.11 -5.81
N GLY A 107 -1.04 3.02 -5.56
CA GLY A 107 -2.29 2.65 -4.90
C GLY A 107 -3.49 3.48 -5.31
N LEU A 108 -4.57 3.23 -4.59
CA LEU A 108 -5.87 3.84 -4.74
C LEU A 108 -6.41 4.14 -3.35
N TYR A 109 -7.02 5.32 -3.23
CA TYR A 109 -7.93 5.67 -2.15
C TYR A 109 -9.27 6.09 -2.76
N ARG A 110 -10.37 5.56 -2.23
CA ARG A 110 -11.73 6.06 -2.48
C ARG A 110 -12.67 5.69 -1.33
N PRO A 111 -13.79 6.39 -1.12
CA PRO A 111 -14.84 5.95 -0.22
C PRO A 111 -15.34 4.54 -0.55
N GLY A 112 -15.64 3.77 0.49
CA GLY A 112 -16.19 2.43 0.39
C GLY A 112 -17.63 2.46 -0.14
N PRO A 113 -18.06 1.49 -0.95
CA PRO A 113 -19.38 1.52 -1.56
C PRO A 113 -20.50 1.47 -0.51
N GLY A 114 -21.46 2.41 -0.60
CA GLY A 114 -22.64 2.44 0.27
C GLY A 114 -22.42 3.02 1.68
N THR A 115 -21.21 3.49 2.00
CA THR A 115 -20.92 4.10 3.30
C THR A 115 -21.53 5.50 3.42
N ASP A 116 -21.68 6.00 4.66
CA ASP A 116 -22.04 7.41 4.90
C ASP A 116 -20.97 8.36 4.33
N TYR A 117 -19.71 7.93 4.38
CA TYR A 117 -18.60 8.68 3.80
C TYR A 117 -18.75 8.82 2.27
N ALA A 118 -19.06 7.73 1.56
CA ALA A 118 -19.32 7.80 0.12
C ALA A 118 -20.45 8.75 -0.23
N ARG A 119 -21.58 8.70 0.50
CA ARG A 119 -22.69 9.64 0.31
C ARG A 119 -22.29 11.09 0.54
N SER A 120 -21.50 11.35 1.59
CA SER A 120 -21.00 12.71 1.89
C SER A 120 -20.11 13.26 0.77
N VAL A 121 -19.26 12.43 0.16
CA VAL A 121 -18.41 12.84 -0.95
C VAL A 121 -19.21 12.99 -2.26
N GLU A 122 -20.26 12.20 -2.48
CA GLU A 122 -21.17 12.39 -3.62
C GLU A 122 -21.92 13.73 -3.54
N GLU A 123 -22.39 14.12 -2.36
CA GLU A 123 -23.05 15.40 -2.12
C GLU A 123 -22.08 16.58 -2.22
N ASN A 124 -20.84 16.40 -1.76
CA ASN A 124 -19.78 17.40 -1.84
C ASN A 124 -18.46 16.78 -2.34
N PRO A 125 -18.13 16.89 -3.64
CA PRO A 125 -16.89 16.37 -4.20
C PRO A 125 -15.60 17.01 -3.63
N HIS A 126 -15.72 18.13 -2.90
CA HIS A 126 -14.61 18.77 -2.19
C HIS A 126 -14.53 18.38 -0.72
N PHE A 127 -15.31 17.38 -0.29
CA PHE A 127 -15.25 16.86 1.07
C PHE A 127 -13.86 16.30 1.34
N VAL A 128 -13.20 16.86 2.35
CA VAL A 128 -11.87 16.43 2.77
C VAL A 128 -11.99 15.10 3.52
N PRO A 129 -11.16 14.10 3.22
CA PRO A 129 -11.12 12.86 3.98
C PRO A 129 -11.06 13.10 5.50
N PRO A 130 -11.83 12.36 6.31
CA PRO A 130 -11.75 12.46 7.76
C PRO A 130 -10.34 12.08 8.27
N ALA A 131 -9.91 12.71 9.37
CA ALA A 131 -8.63 12.42 10.03
C ALA A 131 -8.49 10.95 10.47
N THR A 132 -9.62 10.26 10.66
CA THR A 132 -9.70 8.84 10.97
C THR A 132 -10.68 8.16 10.00
N VAL A 133 -10.21 7.16 9.27
CA VAL A 133 -11.02 6.28 8.42
C VAL A 133 -10.60 4.84 8.65
N THR A 134 -11.57 3.95 8.82
CA THR A 134 -11.35 2.51 8.99
C THR A 134 -11.43 1.78 7.66
N GLN A 135 -11.06 0.49 7.65
CA GLN A 135 -11.16 -0.35 6.45
C GLN A 135 -12.62 -0.59 6.01
N ASP A 136 -13.60 -0.36 6.89
CA ASP A 136 -15.02 -0.45 6.53
C ASP A 136 -15.52 0.83 5.82
N ASP A 137 -14.77 1.92 5.92
CA ASP A 137 -15.15 3.23 5.36
C ASP A 137 -14.63 3.44 3.94
N VAL A 138 -13.54 2.78 3.56
CA VAL A 138 -12.74 3.10 2.37
C VAL A 138 -12.19 1.87 1.64
N GLU A 139 -12.01 2.05 0.34
CA GLU A 139 -11.11 1.22 -0.45
C GLU A 139 -9.75 1.92 -0.49
N PHE A 140 -8.82 1.48 0.36
CA PHE A 140 -7.51 2.10 0.52
C PHE A 140 -6.40 1.05 0.48
N PHE A 141 -5.81 0.91 -0.70
CA PHE A 141 -4.87 -0.16 -1.01
C PHE A 141 -3.69 0.33 -1.84
N SER A 142 -2.55 -0.34 -1.71
CA SER A 142 -1.39 -0.13 -2.57
C SER A 142 -0.77 -1.44 -3.03
N HIS A 143 -0.14 -1.43 -4.20
CA HIS A 143 0.87 -2.41 -4.55
C HIS A 143 2.20 -1.89 -4.02
N LEU A 144 2.92 -2.74 -3.30
CA LEU A 144 4.20 -2.41 -2.72
C LEU A 144 5.30 -3.15 -3.49
N ARG A 145 6.33 -2.41 -3.88
CA ARG A 145 7.58 -2.97 -4.37
C ARG A 145 8.71 -2.55 -3.45
N ILE A 146 9.44 -3.54 -2.94
CA ILE A 146 10.55 -3.34 -2.03
C ILE A 146 11.83 -3.71 -2.77
N GLU A 147 12.82 -2.84 -2.66
CA GLU A 147 14.16 -3.06 -3.18
C GLU A 147 15.17 -3.00 -2.05
N ALA A 148 15.98 -4.05 -1.95
CA ALA A 148 17.08 -4.18 -1.02
C ALA A 148 18.38 -4.41 -1.80
N GLY A 149 19.48 -3.87 -1.28
CA GLY A 149 20.82 -4.20 -1.76
C GLY A 149 21.20 -5.66 -1.47
N PRO A 150 22.39 -6.10 -1.94
CA PRO A 150 22.90 -7.43 -1.61
C PRO A 150 22.96 -7.66 -0.09
N GLY A 151 22.61 -8.85 0.37
CA GLY A 151 22.71 -9.23 1.78
C GLY A 151 21.45 -9.85 2.36
N SER A 152 21.26 -9.69 3.68
CA SER A 152 20.23 -10.36 4.48
C SER A 152 18.78 -10.06 4.09
N TYR A 153 18.55 -8.98 3.33
CA TYR A 153 17.22 -8.53 2.91
C TYR A 153 16.91 -8.85 1.44
N ASN A 154 17.80 -9.53 0.73
CA ASN A 154 17.64 -9.79 -0.71
C ASN A 154 16.38 -10.61 -1.06
N TRP A 155 15.88 -11.42 -0.12
CA TRP A 155 14.60 -12.14 -0.26
C TRP A 155 13.39 -11.22 -0.51
N LEU A 156 13.45 -9.95 -0.08
CA LEU A 156 12.38 -8.96 -0.31
C LEU A 156 12.23 -8.61 -1.80
N ASN A 157 13.31 -8.70 -2.58
CA ASN A 157 13.34 -8.31 -4.00
C ASN A 157 12.45 -9.20 -4.88
N GLY A 158 12.11 -10.41 -4.41
CA GLY A 158 11.30 -11.39 -5.14
C GLY A 158 9.81 -11.36 -4.80
N LEU A 159 9.37 -10.46 -3.91
CA LEU A 159 8.00 -10.44 -3.42
C LEU A 159 7.08 -9.59 -4.29
N VAL A 160 5.84 -10.07 -4.43
CA VAL A 160 4.71 -9.25 -4.90
C VAL A 160 3.87 -8.90 -3.68
N CYS A 161 3.81 -7.62 -3.34
CA CYS A 161 3.21 -7.16 -2.09
C CYS A 161 1.99 -6.26 -2.31
N LEU A 162 1.07 -6.32 -1.35
CA LEU A 162 -0.09 -5.46 -1.22
C LEU A 162 -0.04 -4.76 0.14
N GLY A 163 -0.40 -3.47 0.19
CA GLY A 163 -0.66 -2.73 1.40
C GLY A 163 -2.15 -2.54 1.58
N VAL A 164 -2.66 -2.83 2.77
CA VAL A 164 -4.02 -2.49 3.22
C VAL A 164 -3.91 -1.37 4.23
N MET A 165 -4.67 -0.30 4.06
CA MET A 165 -4.40 0.96 4.73
C MET A 165 -5.61 1.48 5.51
N CYS A 166 -5.34 2.28 6.53
CA CYS A 166 -6.33 3.09 7.22
C CYS A 166 -5.69 4.39 7.72
N CYS A 167 -6.51 5.35 8.16
CA CYS A 167 -6.02 6.55 8.84
C CYS A 167 -6.54 6.58 10.27
N GLN A 168 -5.69 6.98 11.21
CA GLN A 168 -6.10 7.24 12.59
C GLN A 168 -5.34 8.45 13.10
N ASP A 169 -6.08 9.48 13.52
CA ASP A 169 -5.53 10.72 14.06
C ASP A 169 -4.45 11.32 13.13
N GLU A 170 -4.77 11.42 11.84
CA GLU A 170 -3.89 11.94 10.76
C GLU A 170 -2.63 11.11 10.49
N LYS A 171 -2.47 9.95 11.14
CA LYS A 171 -1.44 8.97 10.79
C LYS A 171 -1.97 7.98 9.77
N ILE A 172 -1.11 7.62 8.83
CA ILE A 172 -1.35 6.54 7.89
C ILE A 172 -0.81 5.24 8.49
N TRP A 173 -1.65 4.21 8.48
CA TRP A 173 -1.29 2.86 8.85
C TRP A 173 -1.34 1.97 7.64
N ILE A 174 -0.36 1.07 7.51
CA ILE A 174 -0.30 0.08 6.43
C ILE A 174 0.01 -1.28 7.05
N ASP A 175 -0.85 -2.27 6.81
CA ASP A 175 -0.44 -3.67 6.88
C ASP A 175 -0.01 -4.13 5.50
N ALA A 176 1.27 -4.47 5.37
CA ALA A 176 1.82 -5.05 4.17
C ALA A 176 1.69 -6.57 4.20
N TYR A 177 1.27 -7.14 3.08
CA TYR A 177 1.19 -8.58 2.83
C TYR A 177 1.96 -8.91 1.57
N HIS A 178 2.54 -10.10 1.49
CA HIS A 178 3.03 -10.64 0.22
C HIS A 178 2.12 -11.77 -0.27
N LEU A 179 1.97 -11.87 -1.58
CA LEU A 179 1.26 -12.98 -2.23
C LEU A 179 2.14 -14.23 -2.22
N THR A 180 1.56 -15.36 -1.82
CA THR A 180 2.24 -16.66 -1.86
C THR A 180 1.31 -17.80 -2.20
N ASN A 181 1.88 -18.78 -2.88
CA ASN A 181 1.27 -20.08 -3.16
C ASN A 181 1.59 -21.11 -2.06
N PHE A 182 2.45 -20.75 -1.10
CA PHE A 182 3.01 -21.65 -0.09
C PHE A 182 2.81 -21.05 1.31
N PRO A 183 1.56 -20.95 1.80
CA PRO A 183 1.28 -20.34 3.10
C PRO A 183 2.03 -21.07 4.23
N GLY A 184 2.66 -20.29 5.11
CA GLY A 184 3.48 -20.81 6.22
C GLY A 184 4.95 -21.05 5.87
N MET A 185 5.32 -21.01 4.58
CA MET A 185 6.72 -21.03 4.16
C MET A 185 7.30 -19.62 4.19
N LYS A 186 8.53 -19.48 4.67
CA LYS A 186 9.27 -18.22 4.58
C LYS A 186 9.73 -17.99 3.13
N PRO A 187 9.70 -16.75 2.63
CA PRO A 187 10.34 -16.43 1.37
C PRO A 187 11.83 -16.77 1.39
N GLU A 188 12.33 -17.27 0.27
CA GLU A 188 13.74 -17.59 0.09
C GLU A 188 14.49 -16.41 -0.54
N ASP A 189 15.82 -16.49 -0.50
CA ASP A 189 16.67 -15.55 -1.23
C ASP A 189 16.42 -15.66 -2.74
N VAL A 190 16.47 -14.53 -3.46
CA VAL A 190 16.28 -14.51 -4.92
C VAL A 190 17.49 -15.02 -5.69
N VAL A 191 18.65 -15.16 -5.05
CA VAL A 191 19.84 -15.78 -5.65
C VAL A 191 19.77 -17.29 -5.42
N ALA A 192 19.66 -18.05 -6.50
CA ALA A 192 19.77 -19.50 -6.48
C ALA A 192 21.15 -19.91 -5.95
N ARG A 193 21.18 -20.84 -4.99
CA ARG A 193 22.41 -21.45 -4.45
C ARG A 193 22.72 -22.75 -5.15
#